data_AF-A0A7L4CLV2-F1
#
_entry.id   AF-A0A7L4CLV2-F1
#
_cell.length_a   1.000
_cell.length_b   1.000
_cell.length_c   1.000
_cell.angle_alpha   90.00
_cell.angle_beta   90.00
_cell.angle_gamma   90.00
#
_symmetry.space_group_name_H-M   'P 1'
#
loop_
_entity.id
_entity.type
_entity.pdbx_description
1 polymer ?
#
loop_
_entity_poly.entity_id
_entity_poly.type
_entity_poly.pdbx_seq_one_letter_code
_entity_poly.pdbx_strand_id
1 'polypeptide(L)'
;LFQAMEKDIIAAFSDGEPEEIMSSAFKLKVTREDIHTLRNLCWLNDEVINFYMCLLMERSKKEGYPSVHAFSTFFYPKLISEGYRAVRRWTKDVDLFKQDLILVPIHLRVHWALVVIDVRKKTIKYFDSMAQKGDKICEALL
;
A
#
# COMPACT_ATOMS: atom_id res chain seq x y z
N LEU A 1 -12.73 -18.38 -19.12
CA LEU A 1 -11.86 -17.42 -18.40
C LEU A 1 -12.64 -16.69 -17.30
N PHE A 2 -13.65 -15.88 -17.63
CA PHE A 2 -14.47 -15.17 -16.61
C PHE A 2 -15.07 -16.09 -15.53
N GLN A 3 -15.75 -17.16 -15.93
CA GLN A 3 -16.35 -18.12 -14.99
C GLN A 3 -15.35 -18.84 -14.09
N ALA A 4 -14.08 -18.96 -14.51
CA ALA A 4 -13.04 -19.57 -13.67
C ALA A 4 -12.57 -18.56 -12.60
N MET A 5 -12.33 -17.31 -13.01
CA MET A 5 -11.97 -16.23 -12.09
C MET A 5 -13.05 -16.00 -11.03
N GLU A 6 -14.33 -16.04 -11.41
CA GLU A 6 -15.44 -15.89 -10.49
C GLU A 6 -15.49 -17.03 -9.47
N LYS A 7 -15.23 -18.27 -9.89
CA LYS A 7 -15.12 -19.42 -8.98
C LYS A 7 -13.97 -19.27 -7.98
N ASP A 8 -12.81 -18.80 -8.44
CA ASP A 8 -11.66 -18.60 -7.56
C ASP A 8 -11.93 -17.51 -6.52
N ILE A 9 -12.59 -16.42 -6.92
CA ILE A 9 -13.01 -15.35 -5.99
C ILE A 9 -14.04 -15.88 -4.98
N ILE A 10 -15.04 -16.64 -5.44
CA ILE A 10 -16.04 -17.23 -4.55
C ILE A 10 -15.38 -18.18 -3.55
N ALA A 11 -14.44 -19.02 -3.99
CA ALA A 11 -13.70 -19.92 -3.11
C ALA A 11 -12.79 -19.17 -2.12
N ALA A 12 -12.19 -18.05 -2.53
CA ALA A 12 -11.39 -17.21 -1.64
C ALA A 12 -12.25 -16.53 -0.55
N PHE A 13 -13.52 -16.23 -0.88
CA PHE A 13 -14.48 -15.67 0.08
C PHE A 13 -15.34 -16.72 0.78
N SER A 14 -15.19 -18.03 0.52
CA SER A 14 -15.94 -19.02 1.29
C SER A 14 -15.38 -19.15 2.71
N ASP A 15 -16.21 -19.67 3.62
CA ASP A 15 -15.74 -20.04 4.96
C ASP A 15 -14.60 -21.06 4.88
N GLY A 16 -13.67 -20.97 5.83
CA GLY A 16 -12.46 -21.78 5.90
C GLY A 16 -11.61 -21.35 7.10
N GLU A 17 -10.44 -21.98 7.27
CA GLU A 17 -9.51 -21.63 8.35
C GLU A 17 -9.02 -20.18 8.18
N PRO A 18 -9.24 -19.27 9.15
CA PRO A 18 -8.88 -17.85 9.02
C PRO A 18 -7.40 -17.62 8.70
N GLU A 19 -6.51 -18.40 9.31
CA GLU A 19 -5.05 -18.31 9.16
C GLU A 19 -4.51 -19.06 7.93
N GLU A 20 -5.38 -19.65 7.10
CA GLU A 20 -4.99 -20.26 5.84
C GLU A 20 -4.26 -19.23 4.95
N ILE A 21 -3.04 -19.55 4.52
CA ILE A 21 -2.26 -18.66 3.65
C ILE A 21 -2.82 -18.74 2.24
N MET A 22 -3.54 -17.70 1.83
CA MET A 22 -4.10 -17.55 0.49
C MET A 22 -3.06 -17.09 -0.53
N SER A 23 -2.09 -16.29 -0.08
CA SER A 23 -0.95 -15.86 -0.90
C SER A 23 0.28 -15.58 -0.05
N SER A 24 1.47 -15.84 -0.61
CA SER A 24 2.75 -15.56 0.04
C SER A 24 3.75 -15.06 -1.01
N ALA A 25 4.10 -13.78 -0.93
CA ALA A 25 5.05 -13.11 -1.81
C ALA A 25 5.67 -11.91 -1.10
N PHE A 26 6.81 -11.41 -1.58
CA PHE A 26 7.44 -10.20 -1.03
C PHE A 26 7.80 -10.26 0.47
N LYS A 27 7.92 -11.49 1.02
CA LYS A 27 8.03 -11.78 2.47
C LYS A 27 6.80 -11.41 3.29
N LEU A 28 5.68 -11.14 2.64
CA LEU A 28 4.36 -10.96 3.21
C LEU A 28 3.53 -12.24 3.02
N LYS A 29 2.57 -12.45 3.92
CA LYS A 29 1.59 -13.52 3.85
C LYS A 29 0.22 -12.89 3.95
N VAL A 30 -0.66 -13.23 3.03
CA VAL A 30 -2.07 -12.83 3.05
C VAL A 30 -2.87 -14.07 3.40
N THR A 31 -3.55 -14.00 4.54
CA THR A 31 -4.40 -15.07 5.06
C THR A 31 -5.81 -14.99 4.50
N ARG A 32 -6.63 -16.01 4.79
CA ARG A 32 -8.05 -15.99 4.44
C ARG A 32 -8.77 -14.84 5.13
N GLU A 33 -8.48 -14.59 6.41
CA GLU A 33 -9.03 -13.45 7.15
C GLU A 33 -8.68 -12.11 6.48
N ASP A 34 -7.43 -11.93 6.03
CA ASP A 34 -7.01 -10.73 5.30
C ASP A 34 -7.81 -10.57 3.99
N ILE A 35 -7.95 -11.65 3.21
CA ILE A 35 -8.77 -11.65 1.99
C ILE A 35 -10.22 -11.28 2.29
N HIS A 36 -10.79 -11.72 3.41
CA HIS A 36 -12.17 -11.39 3.78
C HIS A 36 -12.41 -9.89 3.95
N THR A 37 -11.37 -9.09 4.21
CA THR A 37 -11.48 -7.62 4.26
C THR A 37 -11.81 -6.99 2.90
N LEU A 38 -11.59 -7.71 1.79
CA LEU A 38 -12.00 -7.30 0.43
C LEU A 38 -13.49 -7.52 0.15
N ARG A 39 -14.25 -8.17 1.05
CA ARG A 39 -15.71 -8.30 0.91
C ARG A 39 -16.37 -6.91 0.92
N ASN A 40 -17.53 -6.82 0.27
CA ASN A 40 -18.26 -5.56 0.18
C ASN A 40 -18.49 -4.93 1.55
N LEU A 41 -18.23 -3.62 1.63
CA LEU A 41 -18.42 -2.78 2.82
C LEU A 41 -17.50 -3.10 4.01
N CYS A 42 -16.53 -4.01 3.86
CA CYS A 42 -15.48 -4.22 4.84
C CYS A 42 -14.36 -3.17 4.70
N TRP A 43 -13.69 -2.85 5.80
CA TRP A 43 -12.49 -2.03 5.78
C TRP A 43 -11.29 -2.91 5.46
N LEU A 44 -10.54 -2.54 4.41
CA LEU A 44 -9.27 -3.20 4.09
C LEU A 44 -8.31 -3.06 5.27
N ASN A 45 -7.66 -4.16 5.62
CA ASN A 45 -6.56 -4.10 6.57
C ASN A 45 -5.24 -3.74 5.88
N ASP A 46 -4.23 -3.53 6.71
CA ASP A 46 -2.89 -3.17 6.29
C ASP A 46 -2.17 -4.28 5.52
N GLU A 47 -2.41 -5.56 5.82
CA GLU A 47 -1.82 -6.68 5.06
C GLU A 47 -2.23 -6.63 3.58
N VAL A 48 -3.52 -6.44 3.29
CA VAL A 48 -4.02 -6.32 1.91
C VAL A 48 -3.45 -5.08 1.21
N ILE A 49 -3.42 -3.92 1.89
CA ILE A 49 -2.87 -2.68 1.31
C ILE A 49 -1.37 -2.84 1.02
N ASN A 50 -0.58 -3.34 1.99
CA ASN A 50 0.86 -3.54 1.82
C ASN A 50 1.16 -4.54 0.69
N PHE A 51 0.41 -5.64 0.62
CA PHE A 51 0.57 -6.63 -0.44
C PHE A 51 0.28 -6.02 -1.81
N TYR A 52 -0.80 -5.24 -1.94
CA TYR A 52 -1.12 -4.56 -3.20
C TYR A 52 -0.07 -3.52 -3.61
N MET A 53 0.47 -2.77 -2.64
CA MET A 53 1.58 -1.85 -2.89
C MET A 53 2.83 -2.58 -3.42
N CYS A 54 3.15 -3.77 -2.89
CA CYS A 54 4.21 -4.62 -3.43
C CYS A 54 3.90 -5.12 -4.86
N LEU A 55 2.65 -5.48 -5.16
CA LEU A 55 2.24 -5.83 -6.53
C LEU A 55 2.45 -4.66 -7.51
N LEU A 56 2.17 -3.42 -7.09
CA LEU A 56 2.44 -2.23 -7.91
C LEU A 56 3.93 -2.01 -8.15
N MET A 57 4.76 -2.19 -7.12
CA MET A 57 6.22 -2.15 -7.25
C MET A 57 6.72 -3.23 -8.21
N GLU A 58 6.23 -4.47 -8.11
CA GLU A 58 6.61 -5.56 -9.02
C GLU A 58 6.18 -5.26 -10.46
N ARG A 59 4.95 -4.76 -10.67
CA ARG A 59 4.47 -4.36 -11.99
C ARG A 59 5.32 -3.24 -12.60
N SER A 60 5.81 -2.30 -11.78
CA SER A 60 6.64 -1.18 -12.24
C SER A 60 7.97 -1.59 -12.87
N LYS A 61 8.45 -2.82 -12.61
CA LYS A 61 9.66 -3.36 -13.23
C LYS A 61 9.47 -3.75 -14.71
N LYS A 62 8.23 -3.86 -15.18
CA LYS A 62 7.92 -4.15 -16.58
C LYS A 62 8.15 -2.91 -17.44
N GLU A 63 8.62 -3.11 -18.67
CA GLU A 63 8.85 -2.02 -19.61
C GLU A 63 7.59 -1.17 -19.84
N GLY A 64 7.77 0.14 -19.97
CA GLY A 64 6.70 1.11 -20.22
C GLY A 64 6.00 1.64 -18.96
N TYR A 65 6.29 1.12 -17.77
CA TYR A 65 5.80 1.68 -16.51
C TYR A 65 6.83 2.60 -15.84
N PRO A 66 6.39 3.64 -15.11
CA PRO A 66 7.28 4.42 -14.25
C PRO A 66 7.77 3.55 -13.08
N SER A 67 9.02 3.74 -12.67
CA SER A 67 9.58 3.08 -11.49
C SER A 67 8.86 3.52 -10.21
N VAL A 68 8.52 2.56 -9.33
CA VAL A 68 7.73 2.82 -8.12
C VAL A 68 8.46 2.29 -6.88
N HIS A 69 8.54 3.14 -5.85
CA HIS A 69 8.72 2.69 -4.48
C HIS A 69 7.45 2.93 -3.69
N ALA A 70 7.00 1.96 -2.90
CA ALA A 70 5.91 2.12 -1.97
C ALA A 70 6.39 1.84 -0.55
N PHE A 71 6.06 2.75 0.36
CA PHE A 71 6.27 2.52 1.78
C PHE A 71 5.19 1.60 2.36
N SER A 72 5.51 0.91 3.45
CA SER A 72 4.48 0.21 4.21
C SER A 72 3.54 1.20 4.90
N THR A 73 2.32 0.76 5.18
CA THR A 73 1.28 1.51 5.92
C THR A 73 1.75 2.01 7.29
N PHE A 74 2.80 1.41 7.86
CA PHE A 74 3.39 1.79 9.14
C PHE A 74 4.40 2.94 9.05
N PHE A 75 4.88 3.28 7.86
CA PHE A 75 5.91 4.31 7.68
C PHE A 75 5.44 5.67 8.18
N TYR A 76 4.28 6.13 7.69
CA TYR A 76 3.79 7.48 8.01
C TYR A 76 3.46 7.63 9.50
N PRO A 77 2.73 6.72 10.17
CA PRO A 77 2.52 6.79 11.61
C PRO A 77 3.83 6.86 12.40
N LYS A 78 4.82 6.03 12.04
CA LYS A 78 6.13 5.99 12.70
C LYS A 78 6.92 7.29 12.50
N LEU A 79 6.88 7.85 11.29
CA LEU A 79 7.51 9.13 10.98
C LEU A 79 6.91 10.27 11.81
N ILE A 80 5.58 10.36 11.89
CA ILE A 80 4.91 11.42 12.64
C ILE A 80 5.12 11.27 14.15
N SER A 81 5.14 10.04 14.67
CA SER A 81 5.28 9.82 16.12
C SER A 81 6.71 9.97 16.63
N GLU A 82 7.71 9.53 15.86
CA GLU A 82 9.10 9.42 16.33
C GLU A 82 10.12 10.20 15.49
N GLY A 83 9.67 10.84 14.41
CA GLY A 83 10.49 11.64 13.52
C GLY A 83 11.40 10.81 12.60
N TYR A 84 12.13 11.52 11.73
CA TYR A 84 12.96 10.93 10.68
C TYR A 84 13.98 9.90 11.17
N ARG A 85 14.55 10.08 12.38
CA ARG A 85 15.57 9.17 12.92
C ARG A 85 15.05 7.74 13.09
N ALA A 86 13.75 7.56 13.35
CA ALA A 86 13.12 6.25 13.51
C ALA A 86 12.93 5.52 12.16
N VAL A 87 12.76 6.27 11.07
CA VAL A 87 12.47 5.72 9.74
C VAL A 87 13.66 5.77 8.77
N ARG A 88 14.77 6.45 9.11
CA ARG A 88 15.95 6.63 8.22
C ARG A 88 16.54 5.34 7.64
N ARG A 89 16.37 4.20 8.32
CA ARG A 89 16.90 2.89 7.87
C ARG A 89 15.92 2.13 6.98
N TRP A 90 14.68 2.59 6.83
CA TRP A 90 13.64 1.90 6.05
C TRP A 90 13.95 1.91 4.55
N THR A 91 14.76 2.87 4.11
CA THR A 91 15.21 3.01 2.72
C THR A 91 16.71 2.73 2.57
N LYS A 92 17.32 1.97 3.50
CA LYS A 92 18.77 1.72 3.48
C LYS A 92 19.28 1.08 2.18
N ASP A 93 18.43 0.28 1.52
CA ASP A 93 18.76 -0.48 0.31
C ASP A 93 18.09 0.13 -0.95
N VAL A 94 17.49 1.32 -0.85
CA VAL A 94 16.76 1.97 -1.95
C VAL A 94 17.10 3.46 -2.02
N ASP A 95 17.54 3.89 -3.20
CA ASP A 95 17.66 5.31 -3.53
C ASP A 95 16.31 5.84 -4.05
N LEU A 96 15.58 6.55 -3.18
CA LEU A 96 14.26 7.10 -3.48
C LEU A 96 14.29 8.10 -4.64
N PHE A 97 15.38 8.86 -4.79
CA PHE A 97 15.47 9.91 -5.81
C PHE A 97 15.70 9.36 -7.22
N LYS A 98 15.99 8.06 -7.33
CA LYS A 98 16.04 7.34 -8.61
C LYS A 98 14.71 6.71 -9.02
N GLN A 99 13.67 6.85 -8.20
CA GLN A 99 12.33 6.37 -8.53
C GLN A 99 11.53 7.49 -9.19
N ASP A 100 10.60 7.12 -10.08
CA ASP A 100 9.70 8.08 -10.70
C ASP A 100 8.57 8.48 -9.74
N LEU A 101 8.01 7.49 -9.04
CA LEU A 101 6.90 7.65 -8.11
C LEU A 101 7.23 7.01 -6.75
N ILE A 102 6.91 7.73 -5.68
CA ILE A 102 6.93 7.22 -4.32
C ILE A 102 5.51 7.26 -3.76
N LEU A 103 5.02 6.11 -3.32
CA LEU A 103 3.68 5.92 -2.77
C LEU A 103 3.76 5.80 -1.26
N VAL A 104 2.96 6.59 -0.55
CA VAL A 104 2.87 6.57 0.91
C VAL A 104 1.41 6.34 1.32
N PRO A 105 1.01 5.09 1.65
CA PRO A 105 -0.31 4.82 2.18
C PRO A 105 -0.49 5.52 3.53
N ILE A 106 -1.62 6.18 3.73
CA ILE A 106 -1.93 6.94 4.95
C ILE A 106 -3.13 6.30 5.64
N HIS A 107 -2.92 5.79 6.86
CA HIS A 107 -3.99 5.30 7.71
C HIS A 107 -4.51 6.42 8.63
N LEU A 108 -5.71 6.92 8.38
CA LEU A 108 -6.39 7.96 9.14
C LEU A 108 -7.51 7.38 9.99
N ARG A 109 -7.16 6.74 11.10
CA ARG A 109 -8.08 6.06 12.05
C ARG A 109 -8.90 4.93 11.41
N VAL A 110 -9.94 5.28 10.67
CA VAL A 110 -10.88 4.36 9.99
C VAL A 110 -10.94 4.66 8.50
N HIS A 111 -9.95 5.34 7.93
CA HIS A 111 -9.94 5.77 6.54
C HIS A 111 -8.56 5.61 5.92
N TRP A 112 -8.52 5.21 4.65
CA TRP A 112 -7.30 5.11 3.87
C TRP A 112 -7.20 6.25 2.87
N ALA A 113 -6.05 6.91 2.87
CA ALA A 113 -5.67 7.89 1.87
C ALA A 113 -4.29 7.55 1.29
N LEU A 114 -3.87 8.28 0.26
CA LEU A 114 -2.60 8.06 -0.41
C LEU A 114 -1.89 9.39 -0.67
N VAL A 115 -0.63 9.49 -0.27
CA VAL A 115 0.27 10.50 -0.82
C VAL A 115 1.08 9.91 -1.96
N VAL A 116 1.18 10.66 -3.05
CA VAL A 116 2.03 10.35 -4.20
C VAL A 116 3.05 11.47 -4.35
N ILE A 117 4.33 11.11 -4.26
CA ILE A 117 5.45 11.97 -4.61
C ILE A 117 5.88 11.60 -6.02
N ASP A 118 5.68 12.50 -6.99
CA ASP A 118 6.19 12.36 -8.35
C ASP A 118 7.52 13.10 -8.45
N VAL A 119 8.62 12.35 -8.42
CA VAL A 119 9.99 12.89 -8.40
C VAL A 119 10.29 13.61 -9.70
N ARG A 120 9.78 13.11 -10.83
CA ARG A 120 9.98 13.70 -12.17
C ARG A 120 9.34 15.07 -12.26
N LYS A 121 8.18 15.25 -11.61
CA LYS A 121 7.42 16.51 -11.61
C LYS A 121 7.73 17.41 -10.42
N LYS A 122 8.48 16.90 -9.43
CA LYS A 122 8.73 17.58 -8.14
C LYS A 122 7.42 17.99 -7.45
N THR A 123 6.45 17.08 -7.43
CA THR A 123 5.13 17.33 -6.81
C THR A 123 4.81 16.30 -5.75
N ILE A 124 4.22 16.76 -4.65
CA ILE A 124 3.58 15.91 -3.64
C ILE A 124 2.07 16.15 -3.74
N LYS A 125 1.29 15.08 -3.90
CA LYS A 125 -0.16 15.14 -3.99
C LYS A 125 -0.81 14.20 -3.00
N TYR A 126 -1.82 14.70 -2.32
CA TYR A 126 -2.67 13.93 -1.41
C TYR A 126 -3.98 13.54 -2.11
N PHE A 127 -4.31 12.26 -2.06
CA PHE A 127 -5.53 11.69 -2.63
C PHE A 127 -6.38 11.10 -1.50
N ASP A 128 -7.60 11.62 -1.37
CA ASP A 128 -8.54 11.24 -0.34
C ASP A 128 -9.95 11.18 -0.94
N SER A 129 -10.55 9.99 -0.93
CA SER A 129 -11.88 9.73 -1.49
C SER A 129 -13.02 10.34 -0.66
N MET A 130 -12.74 10.83 0.54
CA MET A 130 -13.66 11.57 1.41
C MET A 130 -13.38 13.09 1.39
N ALA A 131 -12.52 13.56 0.48
CA ALA A 131 -12.20 14.98 0.27
C ALA A 131 -11.67 15.72 1.51
N GLN A 132 -11.00 15.02 2.43
CA GLN A 132 -10.30 15.68 3.54
C GLN A 132 -9.06 16.43 3.04
N LYS A 133 -8.62 17.45 3.78
CA LYS A 133 -7.40 18.20 3.46
C LYS A 133 -6.16 17.46 3.96
N GLY A 134 -5.14 17.37 3.11
CA GLY A 134 -3.88 16.68 3.41
C GLY A 134 -2.66 17.60 3.57
N ASP A 135 -2.84 18.92 3.70
CA ASP A 135 -1.73 19.89 3.67
C ASP A 135 -0.63 19.54 4.68
N LYS A 136 -1.01 19.27 5.94
CA LYS A 136 -0.07 18.87 7.01
C LYS A 136 0.61 17.52 6.75
N ILE A 137 -0.08 16.60 6.07
CA ILE A 137 0.46 15.28 5.72
C ILE A 137 1.54 15.46 4.65
N CYS A 138 1.27 16.28 3.64
CA CYS A 138 2.25 16.63 2.61
C CYS A 138 3.46 17.36 3.19
N GLU A 139 3.25 18.34 4.08
CA GLU A 139 4.32 19.09 4.73
C GLU A 139 5.27 18.19 5.55
N ALA A 140 4.73 17.16 6.21
CA ALA A 140 5.54 16.21 6.98
C ALA A 140 6.38 15.26 6.12
N LEU A 141 6.13 15.22 4.81
CA LEU A 141 6.83 14.37 3.83
C LEU A 141 7.81 15.17 2.95
N LEU A 142 7.97 16.48 3.21
CA LEU A 142 9.03 17.32 2.64
C LEU A 142 10.38 17.04 3.32
#